data_AF-A0A7Y5Q4R9-F1
#
_entry.id   AF-A0A7Y5Q4R9-F1
#
_cell.length_a   1.000
_cell.length_b   1.000
_cell.length_c   1.000
_cell.angle_alpha   90.00
_cell.angle_beta   90.00
_cell.angle_gamma   90.00
#
_symmetry.space_group_name_H-M   'P 1'
#
loop_
_entity.id
_entity.type
_entity.pdbx_description
1 polymer ?
#
loop_
_entity_poly.entity_id
_entity_poly.type
_entity_poly.pdbx_seq_one_letter_code
_entity_poly.pdbx_strand_id
1 'polypeptide(L)'
;MLSDPGLLEKMDQAWQTALARYYAPRTSLFYATPPAEVPTAAQYARGEPNIHAGGTGGEDCAMFGGMLLAAMCDRYEVTGDSRAGEDARRVFDGLRLLATVHGEPGFIARGVCVEDGRSVYPGSSRVQFTNVVYGLWRYHRSPLSDAGERSEIAAILAAVANKMTREVTFENGYSFRFLGGVPDNRRVSRMRNVWVHEAARLPMFYAAAWDLGRDEEHARYYREYLPLALHHSLDFATTEESDLRRGVPPYSISQMQASLELLLAVEPEPALAAALRQALRQVAERVETCPVYDLTNRNPRERAEVITGQLMSPATPLSERQQSHLREAIWQLQPEKDAAGLYM
;
A
#
# COMPACT_ATOMS: atom_id res chain seq x y z
N MET A 1 20.31 -6.30 13.47
CA MET A 1 19.55 -5.10 13.88
C MET A 1 18.28 -5.46 14.64
N LEU A 2 17.47 -6.43 14.16
CA LEU A 2 16.28 -6.98 14.84
C LEU A 2 16.56 -8.19 15.74
N SER A 3 17.81 -8.37 16.18
CA SER A 3 18.22 -9.45 17.09
C SER A 3 18.15 -9.03 18.56
N ASP A 4 17.66 -7.83 18.86
CA ASP A 4 17.38 -7.36 20.21
C ASP A 4 16.04 -7.98 20.66
N PRO A 5 16.05 -8.88 21.66
CA PRO A 5 14.84 -9.54 22.12
C PRO A 5 13.76 -8.56 22.60
N GLY A 6 14.15 -7.41 23.18
CA GLY A 6 13.21 -6.42 23.68
C GLY A 6 12.45 -5.70 22.57
N LEU A 7 13.10 -5.45 21.42
CA LEU A 7 12.42 -4.89 20.25
C LEU A 7 11.42 -5.86 19.65
N LEU A 8 11.78 -7.15 19.55
CA LEU A 8 10.89 -8.19 19.05
C LEU A 8 9.66 -8.35 19.94
N GLU A 9 9.84 -8.38 21.26
CA GLU A 9 8.74 -8.43 22.23
C GLU A 9 7.82 -7.21 22.10
N LYS A 10 8.39 -6.01 21.92
CA LYS A 10 7.63 -4.77 21.71
C LYS A 10 6.80 -4.81 20.41
N MET A 11 7.36 -5.33 19.32
CA MET A 11 6.65 -5.50 18.06
C MET A 11 5.54 -6.55 18.16
N ASP A 12 5.81 -7.69 18.80
CA ASP A 12 4.79 -8.72 19.03
C ASP A 12 3.66 -8.18 19.94
N GLN A 13 3.98 -7.38 20.97
CA GLN A 13 2.97 -6.68 21.78
C GLN A 13 2.13 -5.72 20.94
N ALA A 14 2.76 -4.92 20.06
CA ALA A 14 2.06 -4.01 19.18
C ALA A 14 1.09 -4.75 18.24
N TRP A 15 1.52 -5.89 17.70
CA TRP A 15 0.68 -6.76 16.88
C TRP A 15 -0.51 -7.33 17.66
N GLN A 16 -0.30 -7.83 18.87
CA GLN A 16 -1.39 -8.34 19.70
C GLN A 16 -2.40 -7.26 20.07
N THR A 17 -1.94 -6.04 20.40
CA THR A 17 -2.85 -4.91 20.63
C THR A 17 -3.60 -4.53 19.36
N ALA A 18 -2.96 -4.56 18.19
CA ALA A 18 -3.62 -4.30 16.92
C ALA A 18 -4.76 -5.28 16.65
N LEU A 19 -4.52 -6.58 16.86
CA LEU A 19 -5.54 -7.63 16.78
C LEU A 19 -6.67 -7.44 17.79
N ALA A 20 -6.36 -7.03 19.02
CA ALA A 20 -7.37 -6.86 20.06
C ALA A 20 -8.24 -5.60 19.86
N ARG A 21 -7.66 -4.53 19.31
CA ARG A 21 -8.28 -3.18 19.34
C ARG A 21 -8.81 -2.72 18.00
N TYR A 22 -8.10 -3.03 16.91
CA TYR A 22 -8.35 -2.43 15.60
C TYR A 22 -8.85 -3.45 14.56
N TYR A 23 -8.70 -4.75 14.82
CA TYR A 23 -9.17 -5.80 13.93
C TYR A 23 -10.66 -6.13 14.15
N ALA A 24 -11.42 -6.28 13.07
CA ALA A 24 -12.80 -6.76 13.12
C ALA A 24 -12.91 -8.16 12.48
N PRO A 25 -13.22 -9.22 13.25
CA PRO A 25 -13.34 -10.58 12.72
C PRO A 25 -14.35 -10.76 11.59
N ARG A 26 -15.41 -9.95 11.58
CA ARG A 26 -16.48 -10.04 10.58
C ARG A 26 -16.05 -9.61 9.19
N THR A 27 -15.14 -8.64 9.09
CA THR A 27 -14.66 -8.11 7.81
C THR A 27 -13.22 -8.52 7.52
N SER A 28 -12.53 -9.10 8.50
CA SER A 28 -11.11 -9.40 8.45
C SER A 28 -10.21 -8.17 8.18
N LEU A 29 -10.67 -6.98 8.57
CA LEU A 29 -9.98 -5.71 8.34
C LEU A 29 -9.43 -5.10 9.62
N PHE A 30 -8.38 -4.30 9.47
CA PHE A 30 -7.83 -3.43 10.49
C PHE A 30 -8.30 -1.99 10.25
N TYR A 31 -8.95 -1.39 11.24
CA TYR A 31 -9.51 -0.04 11.19
C TYR A 31 -8.58 0.96 11.90
N ALA A 32 -8.59 2.21 11.48
CA ALA A 32 -7.80 3.28 12.10
C ALA A 32 -8.34 3.71 13.48
N THR A 33 -9.57 3.31 13.81
CA THR A 33 -10.21 3.47 15.12
C THR A 33 -10.79 2.12 15.56
N PRO A 34 -11.12 1.94 16.85
CA PRO A 34 -11.77 0.71 17.29
C PRO A 34 -13.03 0.39 16.46
N PRO A 35 -13.26 -0.87 16.04
CA PRO A 35 -14.41 -1.25 15.21
C PRO A 35 -15.79 -0.87 15.79
N ALA A 36 -15.89 -0.66 17.11
CA ALA A 36 -17.13 -0.21 17.75
C ALA A 36 -17.42 1.29 17.53
N GLU A 37 -16.43 2.08 17.10
CA GLU A 37 -16.50 3.53 16.89
C GLU A 37 -16.69 3.90 15.41
N VAL A 38 -16.68 2.91 14.51
CA VAL A 38 -16.87 3.15 13.06
C VAL A 38 -18.35 3.34 12.73
N PRO A 39 -18.69 3.95 11.57
CA PRO A 39 -20.08 4.21 11.20
C PRO A 39 -20.94 2.94 11.11
N THR A 40 -22.18 3.07 11.58
CA THR A 40 -23.25 2.07 11.49
C THR A 40 -23.69 1.82 10.04
N ALA A 41 -24.34 0.69 9.79
CA ALA A 41 -24.90 0.37 8.47
C ALA A 41 -25.87 1.46 7.98
N ALA A 42 -26.64 2.06 8.89
CA ALA A 42 -27.54 3.16 8.57
C ALA A 42 -26.79 4.44 8.13
N GLN A 43 -25.63 4.74 8.72
CA GLN A 43 -24.78 5.86 8.30
C GLN A 43 -24.12 5.59 6.94
N TYR A 44 -23.65 4.36 6.70
CA TYR A 44 -23.16 3.93 5.38
C TYR A 44 -24.24 4.13 4.30
N ALA A 45 -25.48 3.70 4.56
CA ALA A 45 -26.60 3.87 3.63
C ALA A 45 -26.90 5.34 3.29
N ARG A 46 -26.62 6.26 4.21
CA ARG A 46 -26.76 7.72 4.00
C ARG A 46 -25.50 8.38 3.43
N GLY A 47 -24.40 7.65 3.26
CA GLY A 47 -23.12 8.19 2.82
C GLY A 47 -22.45 9.14 3.84
N GLU A 48 -22.81 9.03 5.12
CA GLU A 48 -22.27 9.84 6.21
C GLU A 48 -20.95 9.28 6.72
N PRO A 49 -19.98 10.11 7.14
CA PRO A 49 -20.00 11.57 7.10
C PRO A 49 -19.65 12.12 5.71
N ASN A 50 -19.06 11.29 4.84
CA ASN A 50 -18.74 11.64 3.47
C ASN A 50 -18.53 10.39 2.62
N ILE A 51 -18.65 10.55 1.30
CA ILE A 51 -18.50 9.46 0.33
C ILE A 51 -17.09 8.85 0.24
N HIS A 52 -16.07 9.43 0.89
CA HIS A 52 -14.68 8.96 0.81
C HIS A 52 -14.21 8.25 2.08
N ALA A 53 -15.13 7.94 3.01
CA ALA A 53 -14.82 7.33 4.29
C ALA A 53 -13.87 8.14 5.20
N GLY A 54 -13.49 9.38 4.85
CA GLY A 54 -12.50 10.12 5.62
C GLY A 54 -12.98 10.41 7.05
N GLY A 55 -12.17 10.09 8.05
CA GLY A 55 -12.50 10.28 9.46
C GLY A 55 -13.48 9.25 10.03
N THR A 56 -13.62 8.08 9.39
CA THR A 56 -14.57 7.03 9.82
C THR A 56 -13.91 5.87 10.56
N GLY A 57 -12.58 5.83 10.59
CA GLY A 57 -11.81 4.64 10.97
C GLY A 57 -11.67 3.63 9.82
N GLY A 58 -12.52 3.68 8.80
CA GLY A 58 -12.50 2.77 7.65
C GLY A 58 -11.72 3.29 6.43
N GLU A 59 -11.18 4.51 6.47
CA GLU A 59 -10.57 5.18 5.31
C GLU A 59 -9.28 4.54 4.78
N ASP A 60 -8.59 3.81 5.67
CA ASP A 60 -7.23 3.32 5.48
C ASP A 60 -7.12 1.79 5.61
N CYS A 61 -8.24 1.04 5.74
CA CYS A 61 -8.16 -0.42 5.91
C CYS A 61 -7.43 -1.10 4.75
N ALA A 62 -7.70 -0.69 3.51
CA ALA A 62 -7.00 -1.22 2.34
C ALA A 62 -5.51 -0.85 2.34
N MET A 63 -5.20 0.39 2.75
CA MET A 63 -3.84 0.88 2.85
C MET A 63 -3.03 0.11 3.90
N PHE A 64 -3.60 -0.15 5.07
CA PHE A 64 -2.98 -0.93 6.14
C PHE A 64 -2.83 -2.40 5.72
N GLY A 65 -3.93 -3.01 5.27
CA GLY A 65 -3.94 -4.43 4.93
C GLY A 65 -2.91 -4.78 3.83
N GLY A 66 -2.78 -3.93 2.81
CA GLY A 66 -1.80 -4.15 1.75
C GLY A 66 -0.35 -4.21 2.27
N MET A 67 0.03 -3.29 3.15
CA MET A 67 1.39 -3.29 3.71
C MET A 67 1.61 -4.37 4.77
N LEU A 68 0.62 -4.61 5.62
CA LEU A 68 0.67 -5.70 6.60
C LEU A 68 0.87 -7.05 5.91
N LEU A 69 0.17 -7.28 4.80
CA LEU A 69 0.29 -8.54 4.06
C LEU A 69 1.72 -8.74 3.51
N ALA A 70 2.32 -7.68 2.95
CA ALA A 70 3.71 -7.72 2.51
C ALA A 70 4.68 -7.96 3.69
N ALA A 71 4.49 -7.25 4.81
CA ALA A 71 5.33 -7.41 6.00
C ALA A 71 5.25 -8.82 6.61
N MET A 72 4.08 -9.47 6.57
CA MET A 72 3.94 -10.86 7.02
C MET A 72 4.66 -11.84 6.08
N CYS A 73 4.70 -11.57 4.78
CA CYS A 73 5.50 -12.33 3.84
C CYS A 73 7.01 -12.18 4.16
N ASP A 74 7.47 -10.95 4.37
CA ASP A 74 8.86 -10.66 4.76
C ASP A 74 9.22 -11.37 6.08
N ARG A 75 8.36 -11.28 7.10
CA ARG A 75 8.55 -11.97 8.38
C ARG A 75 8.72 -13.47 8.18
N TYR A 76 7.86 -14.10 7.38
CA TYR A 76 7.95 -15.53 7.12
C TYR A 76 9.22 -15.91 6.35
N GLU A 77 9.57 -15.18 5.29
CA GLU A 77 10.77 -15.45 4.49
C GLU A 77 12.06 -15.35 5.30
N VAL A 78 12.11 -14.42 6.27
CA VAL A 78 13.27 -14.23 7.15
C VAL A 78 13.31 -15.21 8.32
N THR A 79 12.15 -15.53 8.93
CA THR A 79 12.09 -16.22 10.23
C THR A 79 11.57 -17.65 10.17
N GLY A 80 10.79 -18.00 9.14
CA GLY A 80 10.01 -19.23 9.07
C GLY A 80 8.87 -19.34 10.09
N ASP A 81 8.52 -18.26 10.81
CA ASP A 81 7.47 -18.25 11.84
C ASP A 81 6.10 -18.59 11.23
N SER A 82 5.56 -19.76 11.55
CA SER A 82 4.28 -20.22 11.00
C SER A 82 3.08 -19.34 11.38
N ARG A 83 3.18 -18.57 12.48
CA ARG A 83 2.14 -17.59 12.87
C ARG A 83 1.93 -16.53 11.81
N ALA A 84 3.00 -16.15 11.10
CA ALA A 84 2.93 -15.19 9.99
C ALA A 84 2.00 -15.68 8.87
N GLY A 85 1.87 -17.01 8.68
CA GLY A 85 0.95 -17.58 7.68
C GLY A 85 -0.53 -17.46 8.06
N GLU A 86 -0.87 -17.63 9.33
CA GLU A 86 -2.25 -17.41 9.81
C GLU A 86 -2.63 -15.92 9.75
N ASP A 87 -1.70 -15.06 10.16
CA ASP A 87 -1.88 -13.61 10.13
C ASP A 87 -1.97 -13.08 8.68
N ALA A 88 -1.14 -13.60 7.77
CA ALA A 88 -1.21 -13.26 6.35
C ALA A 88 -2.57 -13.64 5.73
N ARG A 89 -3.07 -14.86 5.99
CA ARG A 89 -4.38 -15.30 5.49
C ARG A 89 -5.53 -14.43 6.00
N ARG A 90 -5.48 -14.04 7.28
CA ARG A 90 -6.46 -13.11 7.85
C ARG A 90 -6.46 -11.76 7.11
N VAL A 91 -5.28 -11.20 6.84
CA VAL A 91 -5.17 -9.94 6.11
C VAL A 91 -5.62 -10.11 4.65
N PHE A 92 -5.24 -11.21 3.99
CA PHE A 92 -5.68 -11.54 2.64
C PHE A 92 -7.21 -11.60 2.54
N ASP A 93 -7.90 -12.24 3.49
CA ASP A 93 -9.36 -12.30 3.51
C ASP A 93 -10.01 -10.92 3.53
N GLY A 94 -9.45 -9.99 4.31
CA GLY A 94 -9.90 -8.60 4.33
C GLY A 94 -9.68 -7.89 3.00
N LEU A 95 -8.49 -8.06 2.40
CA LEU A 95 -8.19 -7.46 1.09
C LEU A 95 -9.06 -8.01 -0.03
N ARG A 96 -9.31 -9.33 -0.02
CA ARG A 96 -10.24 -10.00 -0.93
C ARG A 96 -11.65 -9.44 -0.76
N LEU A 97 -12.12 -9.25 0.48
CA LEU A 97 -13.42 -8.67 0.76
C LEU A 97 -13.52 -7.24 0.18
N LEU A 98 -12.50 -6.40 0.40
CA LEU A 98 -12.45 -5.03 -0.12
C LEU A 98 -12.55 -4.94 -1.65
N ALA A 99 -12.05 -5.95 -2.36
CA ALA A 99 -12.04 -6.00 -3.82
C ALA A 99 -13.32 -6.62 -4.42
N THR A 100 -14.13 -7.32 -3.63
CA THR A 100 -15.19 -8.20 -4.16
C THR A 100 -16.58 -7.93 -3.60
N VAL A 101 -16.71 -7.47 -2.36
CA VAL A 101 -18.00 -7.43 -1.64
C VAL A 101 -19.04 -6.51 -2.30
N HIS A 102 -18.57 -5.48 -3.01
CA HIS A 102 -19.41 -4.49 -3.70
C HIS A 102 -19.81 -4.92 -5.13
N GLY A 103 -19.25 -6.01 -5.67
CA GLY A 103 -19.63 -6.58 -6.97
C GLY A 103 -19.19 -5.78 -8.21
N GLU A 104 -18.23 -4.85 -8.10
CA GLU A 104 -17.69 -4.09 -9.24
C GLU A 104 -16.24 -4.53 -9.54
N PRO A 105 -16.00 -5.38 -10.55
CA PRO A 105 -14.67 -5.89 -10.85
C PRO A 105 -13.64 -4.78 -11.07
N GLY A 106 -12.52 -4.89 -10.33
CA GLY A 106 -11.38 -3.97 -10.41
C GLY A 106 -11.51 -2.74 -9.52
N PHE A 107 -12.62 -2.55 -8.81
CA PHE A 107 -12.70 -1.56 -7.74
C PHE A 107 -12.14 -2.13 -6.42
N ILE A 108 -11.52 -1.26 -5.62
CA ILE A 108 -11.02 -1.59 -4.28
C ILE A 108 -11.61 -0.57 -3.31
N ALA A 109 -12.45 -1.05 -2.39
CA ALA A 109 -13.01 -0.24 -1.32
C ALA A 109 -11.93 0.17 -0.32
N ARG A 110 -12.16 1.27 0.42
CA ARG A 110 -11.30 1.70 1.53
C ARG A 110 -11.45 0.83 2.77
N GLY A 111 -12.70 0.47 3.07
CA GLY A 111 -13.15 -0.26 4.24
C GLY A 111 -14.55 -0.84 3.98
N VAL A 112 -14.94 -1.80 4.80
CA VAL A 112 -16.28 -2.42 4.79
C VAL A 112 -16.97 -2.12 6.11
N CYS A 113 -18.28 -1.86 6.08
CA CYS A 113 -19.07 -1.65 7.29
C CYS A 113 -19.01 -2.90 8.18
N VAL A 114 -18.60 -2.71 9.45
CA VAL A 114 -18.49 -3.80 10.42
C VAL A 114 -19.85 -4.41 10.74
N GLU A 115 -20.89 -3.58 10.86
CA GLU A 115 -22.22 -3.99 11.31
C GLU A 115 -22.95 -4.90 10.31
N ASP A 116 -22.77 -4.68 9.00
CA ASP A 116 -23.44 -5.51 7.98
C ASP A 116 -22.47 -6.41 7.21
N GLY A 117 -21.17 -6.15 7.26
CA GLY A 117 -20.13 -6.91 6.57
C GLY A 117 -20.13 -6.77 5.05
N ARG A 118 -20.84 -5.77 4.50
CA ARG A 118 -21.01 -5.63 3.04
C ARG A 118 -21.02 -4.20 2.50
N SER A 119 -21.49 -3.23 3.28
CA SER A 119 -21.61 -1.85 2.79
C SER A 119 -20.23 -1.20 2.70
N VAL A 120 -20.02 -0.39 1.65
CA VAL A 120 -18.78 0.35 1.42
C VAL A 120 -19.09 1.78 1.00
N TYR A 121 -18.18 2.71 1.29
CA TYR A 121 -18.26 4.05 0.71
C TYR A 121 -17.82 4.03 -0.77
N PRO A 122 -18.44 4.84 -1.64
CA PRO A 122 -18.08 4.82 -3.06
C PRO A 122 -16.66 5.30 -3.35
N GLY A 123 -16.19 6.31 -2.61
CA GLY A 123 -14.93 6.98 -2.86
C GLY A 123 -13.73 6.15 -2.41
N SER A 124 -12.83 5.87 -3.35
CA SER A 124 -11.53 5.27 -3.08
C SER A 124 -10.41 6.23 -3.49
N SER A 125 -9.18 5.74 -3.62
CA SER A 125 -8.05 6.50 -4.15
C SER A 125 -6.94 5.57 -4.58
N ARG A 126 -6.04 6.09 -5.42
CA ARG A 126 -4.89 5.32 -5.91
C ARG A 126 -3.96 4.82 -4.79
N VAL A 127 -3.92 5.49 -3.63
CA VAL A 127 -3.10 5.06 -2.49
C VAL A 127 -3.61 3.73 -1.92
N GLN A 128 -4.92 3.50 -1.92
CA GLN A 128 -5.54 2.24 -1.49
C GLN A 128 -5.18 1.13 -2.47
N PHE A 129 -5.35 1.40 -3.77
CA PHE A 129 -5.01 0.46 -4.83
C PHE A 129 -3.53 0.09 -4.80
N THR A 130 -2.63 1.05 -4.55
CA THR A 130 -1.19 0.81 -4.53
C THR A 130 -0.81 -0.25 -3.50
N ASN A 131 -1.25 -0.08 -2.25
CA ASN A 131 -0.89 -1.02 -1.20
C ASN A 131 -1.57 -2.37 -1.39
N VAL A 132 -2.84 -2.40 -1.79
CA VAL A 132 -3.54 -3.67 -2.04
C VAL A 132 -2.89 -4.44 -3.18
N VAL A 133 -2.59 -3.79 -4.31
CA VAL A 133 -1.93 -4.46 -5.45
C VAL A 133 -0.56 -5.00 -5.02
N TYR A 134 0.24 -4.19 -4.32
CA TYR A 134 1.56 -4.63 -3.83
C TYR A 134 1.45 -5.80 -2.85
N GLY A 135 0.59 -5.70 -1.83
CA GLY A 135 0.40 -6.74 -0.82
C GLY A 135 -0.09 -8.06 -1.41
N LEU A 136 -1.09 -8.02 -2.28
CA LEU A 136 -1.58 -9.23 -2.96
C LEU A 136 -0.52 -9.84 -3.88
N TRP A 137 0.23 -9.01 -4.62
CA TRP A 137 1.32 -9.49 -5.47
C TRP A 137 2.45 -10.15 -4.65
N ARG A 138 2.87 -9.54 -3.53
CA ARG A 138 3.83 -10.13 -2.59
C ARG A 138 3.32 -11.47 -2.04
N TYR A 139 2.06 -11.52 -1.59
CA TYR A 139 1.48 -12.73 -1.02
C TYR A 139 1.34 -13.87 -2.03
N HIS A 140 0.92 -13.58 -3.27
CA HIS A 140 0.88 -14.56 -4.34
C HIS A 140 2.26 -15.20 -4.58
N ARG A 141 3.34 -14.41 -4.54
CA ARG A 141 4.70 -14.87 -4.77
C ARG A 141 5.34 -15.55 -3.54
N SER A 142 4.74 -15.37 -2.38
CA SER A 142 5.17 -15.99 -1.14
C SER A 142 4.81 -17.48 -1.11
N PRO A 143 5.60 -18.33 -0.42
CA PRO A 143 5.20 -19.69 -0.06
C PRO A 143 3.98 -19.76 0.88
N LEU A 144 3.52 -18.63 1.44
CA LEU A 144 2.36 -18.59 2.34
C LEU A 144 1.01 -18.69 1.62
N SER A 145 0.94 -18.46 0.31
CA SER A 145 -0.30 -18.56 -0.47
C SER A 145 -0.46 -19.93 -1.12
N ASP A 146 -1.69 -20.44 -1.11
CA ASP A 146 -2.05 -21.67 -1.81
C ASP A 146 -2.51 -21.43 -3.25
N ALA A 147 -2.82 -22.51 -3.98
CA ALA A 147 -3.21 -22.42 -5.39
C ALA A 147 -4.55 -21.70 -5.61
N GLY A 148 -5.50 -21.83 -4.68
CA GLY A 148 -6.80 -21.16 -4.75
C GLY A 148 -6.63 -19.66 -4.52
N GLU A 149 -5.93 -19.29 -3.45
CA GLU A 149 -5.62 -17.90 -3.11
C GLU A 149 -4.86 -17.22 -4.26
N ARG A 150 -3.88 -17.89 -4.86
CA ARG A 150 -3.13 -17.38 -6.03
C ARG A 150 -4.03 -17.13 -7.23
N SER A 151 -4.95 -18.05 -7.52
CA SER A 151 -5.92 -17.87 -8.60
C SER A 151 -6.84 -16.67 -8.36
N GLU A 152 -7.30 -16.47 -7.12
CA GLU A 152 -8.14 -15.34 -6.75
C GLU A 152 -7.39 -14.02 -6.86
N ILE A 153 -6.14 -13.97 -6.39
CA ILE A 153 -5.28 -12.79 -6.49
C ILE A 153 -5.06 -12.41 -7.96
N ALA A 154 -4.72 -13.38 -8.82
CA ALA A 154 -4.53 -13.12 -10.24
C ALA A 154 -5.78 -12.52 -10.88
N ALA A 155 -6.97 -13.04 -10.54
CA ALA A 155 -8.24 -12.49 -11.02
C ALA A 155 -8.51 -11.07 -10.51
N ILE A 156 -8.23 -10.76 -9.24
CA ILE A 156 -8.38 -9.42 -8.68
C ILE A 156 -7.46 -8.42 -9.38
N LEU A 157 -6.18 -8.75 -9.54
CA LEU A 157 -5.21 -7.83 -10.16
C LEU A 157 -5.50 -7.62 -11.66
N ALA A 158 -5.91 -8.67 -12.38
CA ALA A 158 -6.37 -8.53 -13.76
C ALA A 158 -7.59 -7.59 -13.86
N ALA A 159 -8.55 -7.71 -12.95
CA ALA A 159 -9.72 -6.83 -12.93
C ALA A 159 -9.32 -5.36 -12.66
N VAL A 160 -8.36 -5.11 -11.75
CA VAL A 160 -7.82 -3.77 -11.49
C VAL A 160 -7.16 -3.19 -12.74
N ALA A 161 -6.30 -3.96 -13.41
CA ALA A 161 -5.66 -3.53 -14.67
C ALA A 161 -6.71 -3.21 -15.73
N ASN A 162 -7.71 -4.08 -15.91
CA ASN A 162 -8.81 -3.85 -16.86
C ASN A 162 -9.61 -2.59 -16.52
N LYS A 163 -9.82 -2.28 -15.23
CA LYS A 163 -10.46 -1.01 -14.82
C LYS A 163 -9.60 0.19 -15.22
N MET A 164 -8.29 0.12 -15.03
CA MET A 164 -7.39 1.20 -15.45
C MET A 164 -7.45 1.41 -16.97
N THR A 165 -7.41 0.34 -17.76
CA THR A 165 -7.50 0.40 -19.22
C THR A 165 -8.78 1.09 -19.68
N ARG A 166 -9.92 0.74 -19.09
CA ARG A 166 -11.22 1.32 -19.46
C ARG A 166 -11.36 2.79 -19.04
N GLU A 167 -10.79 3.17 -17.90
CA GLU A 167 -11.20 4.40 -17.23
C GLU A 167 -10.11 5.48 -17.14
N VAL A 168 -8.82 5.14 -17.27
CA VAL A 168 -7.73 6.12 -17.25
C VAL A 168 -7.56 6.76 -18.64
N THR A 169 -8.59 7.46 -19.07
CA THR A 169 -8.67 8.12 -20.39
C THR A 169 -8.63 9.64 -20.25
N PHE A 170 -8.43 10.33 -21.38
CA PHE A 170 -8.46 11.80 -21.40
C PHE A 170 -9.82 12.36 -20.95
N GLU A 171 -10.91 11.74 -21.38
CA GLU A 171 -12.29 12.12 -21.07
C GLU A 171 -12.59 12.03 -19.57
N ASN A 172 -11.95 11.08 -18.88
CA ASN A 172 -12.05 10.93 -17.44
C ASN A 172 -10.99 11.76 -16.66
N GLY A 173 -10.24 12.64 -17.34
CA GLY A 173 -9.16 13.42 -16.72
C GLY A 173 -8.01 12.55 -16.19
N TYR A 174 -7.82 11.39 -16.82
CA TYR A 174 -6.93 10.30 -16.43
C TYR A 174 -7.22 9.70 -15.04
N SER A 175 -8.45 9.83 -14.54
CA SER A 175 -8.89 9.22 -13.27
C SER A 175 -9.75 7.97 -13.51
N PHE A 176 -9.54 6.92 -12.72
CA PHE A 176 -10.55 5.87 -12.61
C PHE A 176 -11.77 6.37 -11.83
N ARG A 177 -12.95 5.83 -12.14
CA ARG A 177 -14.21 6.17 -11.46
C ARG A 177 -14.34 5.41 -10.15
N PHE A 178 -14.94 6.06 -9.17
CA PHE A 178 -15.35 5.46 -7.91
C PHE A 178 -16.50 4.47 -8.13
N LEU A 179 -16.86 3.73 -7.06
CA LEU A 179 -17.90 2.71 -7.13
C LEU A 179 -19.20 3.28 -7.74
N GLY A 180 -19.84 2.49 -8.60
CA GLY A 180 -21.07 2.90 -9.28
C GLY A 180 -20.86 4.01 -10.31
N GLY A 181 -19.62 4.22 -10.77
CA GLY A 181 -19.28 5.23 -11.77
C GLY A 181 -19.15 6.66 -11.23
N VAL A 182 -19.14 6.85 -9.91
CA VAL A 182 -19.04 8.18 -9.29
C VAL A 182 -17.73 8.87 -9.74
N PRO A 183 -17.77 10.13 -10.19
CA PRO A 183 -16.58 10.83 -10.66
C PRO A 183 -15.59 11.14 -9.53
N ASP A 184 -14.31 11.18 -9.88
CA ASP A 184 -13.26 11.66 -8.99
C ASP A 184 -13.34 13.17 -8.79
N ASN A 185 -13.91 13.58 -7.65
CA ASN A 185 -14.06 14.98 -7.27
C ASN A 185 -12.85 15.55 -6.50
N ARG A 186 -11.88 14.72 -6.10
CA ARG A 186 -10.71 15.13 -5.29
C ARG A 186 -9.39 14.94 -6.03
N ARG A 187 -9.42 14.43 -7.26
CA ARG A 187 -8.23 14.05 -8.04
C ARG A 187 -7.37 13.03 -7.32
N VAL A 188 -7.98 12.12 -6.56
CA VAL A 188 -7.28 11.08 -5.78
C VAL A 188 -7.24 9.73 -6.50
N SER A 189 -7.95 9.57 -7.63
CA SER A 189 -7.89 8.39 -8.50
C SER A 189 -7.25 8.66 -9.87
N ARG A 190 -6.81 9.90 -10.14
CA ARG A 190 -5.95 10.22 -11.29
C ARG A 190 -4.67 9.36 -11.37
N MET A 191 -4.40 8.71 -12.49
CA MET A 191 -3.24 7.82 -12.64
C MET A 191 -2.16 8.37 -13.59
N ARG A 192 -2.43 9.47 -14.29
CA ARG A 192 -1.47 10.19 -15.16
C ARG A 192 -1.46 11.68 -14.86
N ASN A 193 -0.39 12.38 -15.20
CA ASN A 193 -0.17 13.79 -14.82
C ASN A 193 -0.27 13.95 -13.29
N VAL A 194 0.54 13.15 -12.61
CA VAL A 194 0.59 12.96 -11.15
C VAL A 194 1.95 13.43 -10.63
N TRP A 195 2.11 13.49 -9.30
CA TRP A 195 3.40 13.83 -8.70
C TRP A 195 4.44 12.73 -8.93
N VAL A 196 5.73 13.09 -8.82
CA VAL A 196 6.87 12.19 -9.03
C VAL A 196 6.77 10.87 -8.25
N HIS A 197 6.29 10.93 -7.00
CA HIS A 197 6.13 9.75 -6.14
C HIS A 197 5.00 8.80 -6.55
N GLU A 198 4.11 9.25 -7.44
CA GLU A 198 2.92 8.51 -7.88
C GLU A 198 3.12 7.86 -9.24
N ALA A 199 4.15 8.26 -9.98
CA ALA A 199 4.30 7.97 -11.41
C ALA A 199 4.38 6.47 -11.71
N ALA A 200 5.02 5.70 -10.84
CA ALA A 200 5.19 4.25 -10.98
C ALA A 200 3.90 3.44 -10.75
N ARG A 201 2.85 4.01 -10.16
CA ARG A 201 1.65 3.24 -9.76
C ARG A 201 0.89 2.64 -10.94
N LEU A 202 0.72 3.40 -12.02
CA LEU A 202 -0.03 2.92 -13.18
C LEU A 202 0.66 1.72 -13.88
N PRO A 203 1.94 1.81 -14.28
CA PRO A 203 2.63 0.64 -14.83
C PRO A 203 2.76 -0.49 -13.80
N MET A 204 2.86 -0.20 -12.49
CA MET A 204 2.85 -1.24 -11.45
C MET A 204 1.58 -2.10 -11.52
N PHE A 205 0.40 -1.50 -11.69
CA PHE A 205 -0.86 -2.26 -11.77
C PHE A 205 -0.89 -3.22 -12.96
N TYR A 206 -0.42 -2.76 -14.12
CA TYR A 206 -0.32 -3.60 -15.32
C TYR A 206 0.77 -4.67 -15.18
N ALA A 207 1.93 -4.33 -14.62
CA ALA A 207 3.02 -5.27 -14.39
C ALA A 207 2.61 -6.40 -13.44
N ALA A 208 1.91 -6.07 -12.35
CA ALA A 208 1.40 -7.05 -11.41
C ALA A 208 0.38 -8.00 -12.07
N ALA A 209 -0.56 -7.47 -12.84
CA ALA A 209 -1.53 -8.29 -13.57
C ALA A 209 -0.87 -9.19 -14.62
N TRP A 210 0.13 -8.68 -15.36
CA TRP A 210 0.89 -9.46 -16.33
C TRP A 210 1.75 -10.55 -15.68
N ASP A 211 2.44 -10.27 -14.58
CA ASP A 211 3.29 -11.26 -13.90
C ASP A 211 2.48 -12.48 -13.43
N LEU A 212 1.27 -12.24 -12.93
CA LEU A 212 0.43 -13.30 -12.37
C LEU A 212 -0.49 -13.97 -13.41
N GLY A 213 -0.99 -13.22 -14.39
CA GLY A 213 -1.96 -13.69 -15.38
C GLY A 213 -1.41 -13.97 -16.77
N ARG A 214 -0.23 -13.43 -17.11
CA ARG A 214 0.42 -13.53 -18.43
C ARG A 214 -0.43 -13.04 -19.61
N ASP A 215 -1.32 -12.08 -19.36
CA ASP A 215 -2.11 -11.40 -20.41
C ASP A 215 -1.23 -10.40 -21.18
N GLU A 216 -1.15 -10.57 -22.50
CA GLU A 216 -0.34 -9.73 -23.39
C GLU A 216 -0.86 -8.29 -23.49
N GLU A 217 -2.15 -8.04 -23.25
CA GLU A 217 -2.67 -6.67 -23.18
C GLU A 217 -2.13 -5.94 -21.96
N HIS A 218 -2.09 -6.60 -20.80
CA HIS A 218 -1.46 -6.02 -19.60
C HIS A 218 0.03 -5.80 -19.82
N ALA A 219 0.72 -6.72 -20.49
CA ALA A 219 2.12 -6.55 -20.89
C ALA A 219 2.31 -5.29 -21.75
N ARG A 220 1.44 -5.10 -22.76
CA ARG A 220 1.48 -3.94 -23.65
C ARG A 220 1.32 -2.62 -22.88
N TYR A 221 0.34 -2.51 -22.00
CA TYR A 221 0.13 -1.29 -21.20
C TYR A 221 1.23 -1.04 -20.18
N TYR A 222 1.74 -2.10 -19.55
CA TYR A 222 2.93 -2.00 -18.70
C TYR A 222 4.11 -1.39 -19.48
N ARG A 223 4.40 -1.91 -20.66
CA ARG A 223 5.48 -1.41 -21.53
C ARG A 223 5.24 0.01 -22.04
N GLU A 224 3.99 0.37 -22.33
CA GLU A 224 3.62 1.72 -22.74
C GLU A 224 3.92 2.76 -21.65
N TYR A 225 3.57 2.47 -20.39
CA TYR A 225 3.64 3.45 -19.31
C TYR A 225 4.97 3.48 -18.55
N LEU A 226 5.73 2.38 -18.54
CA LEU A 226 6.97 2.28 -17.77
C LEU A 226 8.00 3.39 -18.09
N PRO A 227 8.35 3.70 -19.36
CA PRO A 227 9.43 4.65 -19.66
C PRO A 227 9.19 6.03 -19.05
N LEU A 228 7.97 6.56 -19.18
CA LEU A 228 7.61 7.86 -18.62
C LEU A 228 7.56 7.82 -17.09
N ALA A 229 7.01 6.74 -16.52
CA ALA A 229 6.94 6.58 -15.07
C ALA A 229 8.33 6.51 -14.42
N LEU A 230 9.26 5.81 -15.06
CA LEU A 230 10.65 5.70 -14.63
C LEU A 230 11.37 7.04 -14.72
N HIS A 231 11.20 7.78 -15.81
CA HIS A 231 11.74 9.14 -15.94
C HIS A 231 11.29 10.04 -14.78
N HIS A 232 9.98 10.11 -14.51
CA HIS A 232 9.46 10.91 -13.38
C HIS A 232 9.89 10.39 -12.01
N SER A 233 10.09 9.07 -11.86
CA SER A 233 10.57 8.50 -10.60
C SER A 233 12.02 8.88 -10.32
N LEU A 234 12.85 9.00 -11.37
CA LEU A 234 14.23 9.50 -11.27
C LEU A 234 14.27 11.00 -10.93
N ASP A 235 13.30 11.80 -11.39
CA ASP A 235 13.20 13.22 -11.06
C ASP A 235 13.00 13.49 -9.55
N PHE A 236 12.56 12.48 -8.78
CA PHE A 236 12.42 12.60 -7.32
C PHE A 236 13.72 13.04 -6.64
N ALA A 237 14.87 12.55 -7.11
CA ALA A 237 16.18 12.86 -6.56
C ALA A 237 16.51 14.36 -6.66
N THR A 238 16.02 15.01 -7.71
CA THR A 238 16.28 16.43 -8.03
C THR A 238 15.08 17.34 -7.80
N THR A 239 13.96 16.80 -7.30
CA THR A 239 12.77 17.61 -7.01
C THR A 239 13.07 18.59 -5.88
N GLU A 240 12.65 19.84 -6.08
CA GLU A 240 12.81 20.93 -5.12
C GLU A 240 12.16 20.61 -3.77
N GLU A 241 12.80 21.01 -2.67
CA GLU A 241 12.29 20.72 -1.33
C GLU A 241 10.91 21.37 -1.07
N SER A 242 10.64 22.52 -1.66
CA SER A 242 9.35 23.20 -1.57
C SER A 242 8.23 22.37 -2.22
N ASP A 243 8.52 21.71 -3.33
CA ASP A 243 7.58 20.83 -4.02
C ASP A 243 7.38 19.52 -3.27
N LEU A 244 8.46 18.92 -2.76
CA LEU A 244 8.39 17.74 -1.90
C LEU A 244 7.52 18.03 -0.65
N ARG A 245 7.78 19.15 0.04
CA ARG A 245 7.03 19.56 1.24
C ARG A 245 5.54 19.80 0.94
N ARG A 246 5.22 20.28 -0.26
CA ARG A 246 3.85 20.57 -0.68
C ARG A 246 3.07 19.32 -1.11
N GLY A 247 3.73 18.42 -1.81
CA GLY A 247 3.05 17.38 -2.59
C GLY A 247 3.39 15.94 -2.21
N VAL A 248 4.39 15.71 -1.36
CA VAL A 248 4.94 14.36 -1.11
C VAL A 248 4.98 14.05 0.39
N PRO A 249 3.88 13.49 0.95
CA PRO A 249 3.80 13.16 2.38
C PRO A 249 4.62 11.90 2.73
N PRO A 250 5.00 11.69 4.01
CA PRO A 250 5.81 10.55 4.46
C PRO A 250 5.30 9.18 4.01
N TYR A 251 4.00 8.89 4.18
CA TYR A 251 3.38 7.63 3.75
C TYR A 251 3.62 7.30 2.28
N SER A 252 3.84 8.31 1.43
CA SER A 252 3.99 8.09 0.00
C SER A 252 5.35 7.50 -0.38
N ILE A 253 6.35 7.59 0.51
CA ILE A 253 7.69 7.03 0.28
C ILE A 253 7.65 5.50 0.20
N SER A 254 7.00 4.84 1.16
CA SER A 254 6.81 3.38 1.10
C SER A 254 6.01 2.97 -0.13
N GLN A 255 5.01 3.74 -0.53
CA GLN A 255 4.20 3.45 -1.72
C GLN A 255 4.96 3.60 -3.03
N MET A 256 5.81 4.63 -3.13
CA MET A 256 6.69 4.83 -4.28
C MET A 256 7.67 3.67 -4.40
N GLN A 257 8.30 3.28 -3.29
CA GLN A 257 9.28 2.20 -3.26
C GLN A 257 8.63 0.84 -3.54
N ALA A 258 7.46 0.56 -2.97
CA ALA A 258 6.66 -0.63 -3.30
C ALA A 258 6.35 -0.73 -4.80
N SER A 259 6.04 0.41 -5.42
CA SER A 259 5.80 0.45 -6.87
C SER A 259 7.04 0.14 -7.69
N LEU A 260 8.19 0.71 -7.32
CA LEU A 260 9.45 0.48 -8.00
C LEU A 260 10.00 -0.94 -7.77
N GLU A 261 9.83 -1.49 -6.57
CA GLU A 261 10.26 -2.85 -6.22
C GLU A 261 9.49 -3.90 -7.03
N LEU A 262 8.16 -3.77 -7.12
CA LEU A 262 7.34 -4.65 -7.94
C LEU A 262 7.75 -4.56 -9.40
N LEU A 263 7.90 -3.34 -9.94
CA LEU A 263 8.35 -3.15 -11.32
C LEU A 263 9.72 -3.78 -11.55
N LEU A 264 10.68 -3.63 -10.62
CA LEU A 264 12.00 -4.24 -10.71
C LEU A 264 11.93 -5.76 -10.73
N ALA A 265 11.09 -6.36 -9.89
CA ALA A 265 10.95 -7.81 -9.80
C ALA A 265 10.33 -8.43 -11.06
N VAL A 266 9.52 -7.67 -11.78
CA VAL A 266 8.81 -8.11 -12.99
C VAL A 266 9.60 -7.79 -14.28
N GLU A 267 10.51 -6.81 -14.26
CA GLU A 267 11.22 -6.34 -15.45
C GLU A 267 12.30 -7.32 -15.96
N PRO A 268 12.12 -7.95 -17.15
CA PRO A 268 13.14 -8.80 -17.75
C PRO A 268 14.27 -8.05 -18.46
N GLU A 269 14.08 -6.79 -18.86
CA GLU A 269 15.07 -6.05 -19.65
C GLU A 269 16.17 -5.46 -18.74
N PRO A 270 17.45 -5.81 -18.96
CA PRO A 270 18.52 -5.43 -18.03
C PRO A 270 18.75 -3.94 -17.82
N ALA A 271 18.60 -3.09 -18.85
CA ALA A 271 18.81 -1.65 -18.76
C ALA A 271 17.70 -0.94 -17.98
N LEU A 272 16.43 -1.30 -18.19
CA LEU A 272 15.26 -0.84 -17.46
C LEU A 272 15.32 -1.34 -16.02
N ALA A 273 15.70 -2.61 -15.80
CA ALA A 273 15.92 -3.12 -14.46
C ALA A 273 17.05 -2.35 -13.73
N ALA A 274 18.14 -2.00 -14.42
CA ALA A 274 19.20 -1.17 -13.86
C ALA A 274 18.70 0.24 -13.49
N ALA A 275 17.87 0.85 -14.34
CA ALA A 275 17.28 2.16 -14.07
C ALA A 275 16.26 2.12 -12.91
N LEU A 276 15.46 1.06 -12.78
CA LEU A 276 14.57 0.85 -11.64
C LEU A 276 15.36 0.67 -10.34
N ARG A 277 16.47 -0.09 -10.35
CA ARG A 277 17.40 -0.18 -9.20
C ARG A 277 17.99 1.20 -8.86
N GLN A 278 18.34 1.99 -9.87
CA GLN A 278 18.82 3.35 -9.66
C GLN A 278 17.75 4.22 -8.99
N ALA A 279 16.50 4.16 -9.44
CA ALA A 279 15.39 4.91 -8.84
C ALA A 279 15.17 4.51 -7.38
N LEU A 280 15.09 3.21 -7.06
CA LEU A 280 14.95 2.70 -5.69
C LEU A 280 16.03 3.27 -4.74
N ARG A 281 17.28 3.21 -5.20
CA ARG A 281 18.44 3.73 -4.47
C ARG A 281 18.36 5.26 -4.28
N GLN A 282 18.08 5.99 -5.36
CA GLN A 282 18.01 7.46 -5.30
C GLN A 282 16.89 7.96 -4.38
N VAL A 283 15.74 7.28 -4.36
CA VAL A 283 14.68 7.59 -3.40
C VAL A 283 15.17 7.37 -1.96
N ALA A 284 15.77 6.21 -1.67
CA ALA A 284 16.27 5.89 -0.34
C ALA A 284 17.36 6.86 0.17
N GLU A 285 18.29 7.25 -0.70
CA GLU A 285 19.34 8.24 -0.41
C GLU A 285 18.78 9.66 -0.23
N ARG A 286 17.80 10.04 -1.07
CA ARG A 286 17.18 11.37 -1.02
C ARG A 286 16.37 11.57 0.24
N VAL A 287 15.59 10.57 0.68
CA VAL A 287 14.80 10.71 1.92
C VAL A 287 15.68 10.74 3.17
N GLU A 288 16.88 10.18 3.12
CA GLU A 288 17.83 10.28 4.23
C GLU A 288 18.42 11.69 4.40
N THR A 289 18.66 12.37 3.28
CA THR A 289 19.41 13.64 3.24
C THR A 289 18.51 14.86 3.14
N CYS A 290 17.29 14.71 2.65
CA CYS A 290 16.37 15.83 2.44
C CYS A 290 15.71 16.27 3.76
N PRO A 291 15.80 17.57 4.14
CA PRO A 291 15.16 18.10 5.35
C PRO A 291 13.65 17.88 5.43
N VAL A 292 12.97 17.70 4.28
CA VAL A 292 11.54 17.38 4.23
C VAL A 292 11.24 16.08 4.96
N TYR A 293 12.14 15.10 4.97
CA TYR A 293 11.95 13.79 5.59
C TYR A 293 12.80 13.58 6.84
N ASP A 294 13.24 14.67 7.50
CA ASP A 294 13.92 14.55 8.79
C ASP A 294 13.01 13.84 9.81
N LEU A 295 13.50 12.73 10.36
CA LEU A 295 12.77 11.87 11.28
C LEU A 295 12.84 12.33 12.74
N THR A 296 13.72 13.27 13.06
CA THR A 296 14.00 13.69 14.45
C THR A 296 12.73 14.09 15.20
N ASN A 297 11.88 14.91 14.58
CA ASN A 297 10.66 15.44 15.21
C ASN A 297 9.36 14.81 14.66
N ARG A 298 9.46 13.67 13.98
CA ARG A 298 8.30 12.97 13.43
C ARG A 298 7.68 12.01 14.43
N ASN A 299 6.37 11.81 14.30
CA ASN A 299 5.67 10.81 15.09
C ASN A 299 6.07 9.38 14.64
N PRO A 300 5.84 8.34 15.47
CA PRO A 300 6.24 6.98 15.13
C PRO A 300 5.71 6.46 13.78
N ARG A 301 4.49 6.83 13.37
CA ARG A 301 3.89 6.43 12.08
C ARG A 301 4.71 6.94 10.91
N GLU A 302 5.00 8.24 10.89
CA GLU A 302 5.71 8.86 9.78
C GLU A 302 7.15 8.34 9.68
N ARG A 303 7.78 8.04 10.83
CA ARG A 303 9.08 7.37 10.87
C ARG A 303 9.00 5.98 10.24
N ALA A 304 8.00 5.19 10.62
CA ALA A 304 7.73 3.86 10.06
C ALA A 304 7.58 3.91 8.53
N GLU A 305 6.76 4.84 8.04
CA GLU A 305 6.43 5.00 6.63
C GLU A 305 7.66 5.34 5.77
N VAL A 306 8.52 6.25 6.24
CA VAL A 306 9.77 6.60 5.53
C VAL A 306 10.77 5.46 5.58
N ILE A 307 11.01 4.89 6.76
CA ILE A 307 12.01 3.83 6.95
C ILE A 307 11.62 2.56 6.19
N THR A 308 10.33 2.20 6.17
CA THR A 308 9.82 1.07 5.38
C THR A 308 10.15 1.24 3.90
N GLY A 309 9.95 2.45 3.35
CA GLY A 309 10.35 2.73 1.97
C GLY A 309 11.86 2.64 1.75
N GLN A 310 12.69 3.03 2.72
CA GLN A 310 14.15 2.86 2.61
C GLN A 310 14.54 1.37 2.61
N LEU A 311 13.90 0.54 3.44
CA LEU A 311 14.16 -0.90 3.55
C LEU A 311 13.84 -1.67 2.25
N MET A 312 12.89 -1.17 1.44
CA MET A 312 12.58 -1.73 0.12
C MET A 312 13.69 -1.51 -0.92
N SER A 313 14.71 -0.68 -0.64
CA SER A 313 15.88 -0.56 -1.51
C SER A 313 16.94 -1.61 -1.15
N PRO A 314 17.08 -2.71 -1.90
CA PRO A 314 18.00 -3.79 -1.55
C PRO A 314 19.49 -3.37 -1.59
N ALA A 315 19.81 -2.25 -2.24
CA ALA A 315 21.17 -1.75 -2.40
C ALA A 315 21.58 -0.71 -1.35
N THR A 316 20.65 -0.25 -0.50
CA THR A 316 20.88 0.85 0.44
C THR A 316 20.58 0.39 1.86
N PRO A 317 21.56 -0.17 2.60
CA PRO A 317 21.35 -0.50 4.00
C PRO A 317 21.03 0.78 4.79
N LEU A 318 20.17 0.66 5.81
CA LEU A 318 19.89 1.78 6.71
C LEU A 318 21.18 2.25 7.40
N SER A 319 21.45 3.55 7.36
CA SER A 319 22.54 4.15 8.12
C SER A 319 22.31 4.01 9.62
N GLU A 320 23.38 4.08 10.43
CA GLU A 320 23.27 3.99 11.90
C GLU A 320 22.25 4.98 12.48
N ARG A 321 22.13 6.16 11.88
CA ARG A 321 21.12 7.17 12.24
C ARG A 321 19.71 6.65 11.98
N GLN A 322 19.44 6.12 10.78
CA GLN A 322 18.13 5.56 10.44
C GLN A 322 17.79 4.32 11.28
N GLN A 323 18.77 3.46 11.56
CA GLN A 323 18.59 2.33 12.47
C GLN A 323 18.21 2.80 13.88
N SER A 324 18.81 3.90 14.36
CA SER A 324 18.49 4.47 15.67
C SER A 324 17.07 5.04 15.69
N HIS A 325 16.66 5.78 14.65
CA HIS A 325 15.29 6.27 14.51
C HIS A 325 14.26 5.14 14.45
N LEU A 326 14.57 4.02 13.78
CA LEU A 326 13.70 2.84 13.76
C LEU A 326 13.52 2.26 15.15
N ARG A 327 14.61 2.04 15.89
CA ARG A 327 14.55 1.51 17.27
C ARG A 327 13.76 2.44 18.19
N GLU A 328 13.99 3.75 18.10
CA GLU A 328 13.25 4.75 18.84
C GLU A 328 11.76 4.73 18.49
N ALA A 329 11.42 4.63 17.21
CA ALA A 329 10.04 4.51 16.76
C ALA A 329 9.37 3.28 17.37
N ILE A 330 10.02 2.10 17.34
CA ILE A 330 9.47 0.85 17.93
C ILE A 330 9.22 1.04 19.43
N TRP A 331 10.20 1.60 20.17
CA TRP A 331 10.08 1.81 21.60
C TRP A 331 9.00 2.83 21.97
N GLN A 332 8.85 3.88 21.17
CA GLN A 332 7.87 4.95 21.40
C GLN A 332 6.46 4.59 20.97
N LEU A 333 6.24 3.45 20.29
CA LEU A 333 4.91 2.99 19.94
C LEU A 333 4.02 2.89 21.18
N GLN A 334 2.83 3.47 21.06
CA GLN A 334 1.72 3.34 22.01
C GLN A 334 0.56 2.62 21.30
N PRO A 335 0.59 1.28 21.19
CA PRO A 335 -0.40 0.52 20.41
C PRO A 335 -1.85 0.73 20.87
N GLU A 336 -2.06 1.11 22.14
CA GLU A 336 -3.38 1.42 22.71
C GLU A 336 -3.99 2.74 22.19
N LYS A 337 -3.16 3.64 21.67
CA LYS A 337 -3.57 4.99 21.24
C LYS A 337 -3.39 5.20 19.75
N ASP A 338 -2.44 4.51 19.15
CA ASP A 338 -2.04 4.72 17.77
C ASP A 338 -2.26 3.44 16.96
N ALA A 339 -3.24 3.46 16.05
CA ALA A 339 -3.36 2.45 14.99
C ALA A 339 -2.12 2.42 14.07
N ALA A 340 -1.22 3.40 14.20
CA ALA A 340 0.08 3.46 13.53
C ALA A 340 0.99 2.25 13.80
N GLY A 341 0.75 1.49 14.88
CA GLY A 341 1.45 0.23 15.12
C GLY A 341 1.32 -0.77 13.96
N LEU A 342 0.34 -0.59 13.07
CA LEU A 342 0.17 -1.40 11.85
C LEU A 342 1.25 -1.15 10.77
N TYR A 343 2.01 -0.06 10.86
CA TYR A 343 3.08 0.27 9.89
C TYR A 343 4.48 -0.11 10.36
N MET A 344 4.61 -0.59 11.60
CA MET A 344 5.87 -0.93 12.26
C MET A 344 5.98 -2.43 12.40
#